data_AF-A0A833D6L4-F1
#
_entry.id   AF-A0A833D6L4-F1
#
_cell.length_a   1.000
_cell.length_b   1.000
_cell.length_c   1.000
_cell.angle_alpha   90.00
_cell.angle_beta   90.00
_cell.angle_gamma   90.00
#
_symmetry.space_group_name_H-M   'P 1'
#
loop_
_entity.id
_entity.type
_entity.pdbx_description
1 polymer ?
#
loop_
_entity_poly.entity_id
_entity_poly.type
_entity_poly.pdbx_seq_one_letter_code
_entity_poly.pdbx_strand_id
1 'polypeptide(L)'
;MYQWLVHLLQELKPPYILLVQACVIVFFPYFLWRICRLDKLFPLGVVQIFSGVLLGPSIFGLIDATLFNPSPHFDPSKAANACTNPQARELFNALFGTTCYHGNAIVNRAAGIASVATIAVCLFGFIAGTDADKELIRKSGKTVLSIGFNGMLFGWGLAAVAGYFVYQWLPVARGANASLLNFPIAFGLVIAVSALPVLALILRGLDITRRRMGAVALASASIADTMMWLGLGVVVALALGGSLPV
;
A
#
# COMPACT_ATOMS: atom_id res chain seq x y z
N MET A 1 -7.40 17.46 -27.26
CA MET A 1 -7.80 16.06 -27.00
C MET A 1 -7.81 15.73 -25.50
N TYR A 2 -6.73 15.99 -24.75
CA TYR A 2 -6.66 15.80 -23.29
C TYR A 2 -7.78 16.53 -22.52
N GLN A 3 -7.95 17.83 -22.74
CA GLN A 3 -8.94 18.66 -22.03
C GLN A 3 -10.40 18.19 -22.25
N TRP A 4 -10.71 17.67 -23.43
CA TRP A 4 -12.03 17.10 -23.74
C TRP A 4 -12.28 15.78 -22.99
N LEU A 5 -11.25 14.95 -22.87
CA LEU A 5 -11.30 13.71 -22.09
C LEU A 5 -11.51 13.99 -20.59
N VAL A 6 -10.83 15.00 -20.05
CA VAL A 6 -10.96 15.41 -18.65
C VAL A 6 -12.38 15.94 -18.37
N HIS A 7 -12.94 16.78 -19.24
CA HIS A 7 -14.33 17.23 -19.11
C HIS A 7 -15.33 16.05 -19.16
N LEU A 8 -15.15 15.11 -20.09
CA LEU A 8 -15.98 13.90 -20.18
C LEU A 8 -15.88 13.03 -18.90
N LEU A 9 -14.67 12.91 -18.34
CA LEU A 9 -14.41 12.17 -17.09
C LEU A 9 -15.02 12.85 -15.85
N GLN A 10 -15.17 14.17 -15.87
CA GLN A 10 -15.79 14.92 -14.78
C GLN A 10 -17.33 14.84 -14.78
N GLU A 11 -17.96 14.58 -15.94
CA GLU A 11 -19.42 14.42 -16.05
C GLU A 11 -19.92 13.00 -15.78
N LEU A 12 -19.03 12.00 -15.72
CA LEU A 12 -19.38 10.62 -15.41
C LEU A 12 -19.80 10.44 -13.94
N LYS A 13 -20.90 9.72 -13.71
CA LYS A 13 -21.32 9.34 -12.34
C LYS A 13 -20.23 8.49 -11.67
N PRO A 14 -20.08 8.55 -10.33
CA PRO A 14 -19.06 7.80 -9.58
C PRO A 14 -18.87 6.31 -9.93
N PRO A 15 -19.94 5.49 -10.15
CA PRO A 15 -19.75 4.07 -10.47
C PRO A 15 -19.05 3.82 -11.82
N TYR A 16 -19.24 4.69 -12.80
CA TYR A 16 -18.63 4.52 -14.13
C TYR A 16 -17.13 4.85 -14.10
N ILE A 17 -16.73 5.83 -13.29
CA ILE A 17 -15.32 6.17 -13.08
C ILE A 17 -14.58 5.00 -12.45
N LEU A 18 -15.16 4.35 -11.45
CA LEU A 18 -14.59 3.17 -10.80
C LEU A 18 -14.42 2.01 -11.80
N LEU A 19 -15.41 1.78 -12.66
CA LEU A 19 -15.35 0.72 -13.68
C LEU A 19 -14.25 1.00 -14.71
N VAL A 20 -14.15 2.24 -15.19
CA VAL A 20 -13.07 2.66 -16.10
C VAL A 20 -11.69 2.49 -15.43
N GLN A 21 -11.54 2.91 -14.18
CA GLN A 21 -10.28 2.75 -13.43
C GLN A 21 -9.92 1.28 -13.22
N ALA A 22 -10.88 0.43 -12.83
CA ALA A 22 -10.67 -1.01 -12.69
C ALA A 22 -10.26 -1.65 -14.02
N CYS A 23 -10.91 -1.28 -15.13
CA CYS A 23 -10.53 -1.73 -16.46
C CYS A 23 -9.10 -1.31 -16.82
N VAL A 24 -8.72 -0.06 -16.56
CA VAL A 24 -7.34 0.40 -16.79
C VAL A 24 -6.35 -0.40 -15.95
N ILE A 25 -6.60 -0.56 -14.65
CA ILE A 25 -5.71 -1.28 -13.73
C ILE A 25 -5.54 -2.75 -14.10
N VAL A 26 -6.58 -3.41 -14.63
CA VAL A 26 -6.53 -4.82 -14.99
C VAL A 26 -5.98 -5.04 -16.40
N PHE A 27 -6.53 -4.34 -17.39
CA PHE A 27 -6.23 -4.60 -18.80
C PHE A 27 -4.91 -3.98 -19.25
N PHE A 28 -4.56 -2.77 -18.78
CA PHE A 28 -3.31 -2.12 -19.18
C PHE A 28 -2.06 -2.97 -18.89
N PRO A 29 -1.81 -3.43 -17.64
CA PRO A 29 -0.63 -4.24 -17.37
C PRO A 29 -0.68 -5.61 -18.06
N TYR A 30 -1.87 -6.17 -18.28
CA TYR A 30 -2.02 -7.41 -19.05
C TYR A 30 -1.58 -7.23 -20.51
N PHE A 31 -2.05 -6.17 -21.17
CA PHE A 31 -1.63 -5.84 -22.54
C PHE A 31 -0.14 -5.54 -22.60
N LEU A 32 0.39 -4.77 -21.65
CA LEU A 32 1.82 -4.48 -21.57
C LEU A 32 2.64 -5.77 -21.44
N TRP A 33 2.24 -6.68 -20.54
CA TRP A 33 2.88 -7.96 -20.32
C TRP A 33 2.89 -8.83 -21.58
N ARG A 34 1.77 -8.85 -22.33
CA ARG A 34 1.62 -9.66 -23.55
C ARG A 34 2.33 -9.06 -24.77
N ILE A 35 2.24 -7.76 -24.98
CA ILE A 35 2.82 -7.06 -26.15
C ILE A 35 4.33 -6.99 -26.02
N CYS A 36 4.85 -6.65 -24.85
CA CYS A 36 6.29 -6.55 -24.60
C CYS A 36 6.97 -7.90 -24.36
N ARG A 37 6.23 -9.03 -24.46
CA ARG A 37 6.72 -10.40 -24.19
C ARG A 37 7.46 -10.52 -22.84
N LEU A 38 6.95 -9.81 -21.83
CA LEU A 38 7.52 -9.85 -20.48
C LEU A 38 7.20 -11.16 -19.74
N ASP A 39 6.34 -12.00 -20.32
CA ASP A 39 6.00 -13.35 -19.85
C ASP A 39 7.22 -14.25 -19.65
N LYS A 40 8.30 -14.00 -20.40
CA LYS A 40 9.56 -14.75 -20.27
C LYS A 40 10.43 -14.30 -19.10
N LEU A 41 10.25 -13.08 -18.62
CA LEU A 41 11.16 -12.44 -17.67
C LEU A 41 10.51 -12.25 -16.29
N PHE A 42 9.22 -11.88 -16.26
CA PHE A 42 8.52 -11.53 -15.04
C PHE A 42 7.10 -12.12 -14.99
N PRO A 43 6.66 -12.61 -13.81
CA PRO A 43 5.27 -13.00 -13.61
C PRO A 43 4.35 -11.77 -13.70
N LEU A 44 3.11 -11.99 -14.16
CA LEU A 44 2.16 -10.91 -14.46
C LEU A 44 1.99 -9.89 -13.32
N GLY A 45 1.89 -10.34 -12.06
CA GLY A 45 1.66 -9.40 -10.96
C GLY A 45 2.88 -8.56 -10.60
N VAL A 46 4.11 -8.96 -10.98
CA VAL A 46 5.27 -8.05 -10.88
C VAL A 46 5.10 -6.89 -11.85
N VAL A 47 4.69 -7.17 -13.10
CA VAL A 47 4.38 -6.13 -14.09
C VAL A 47 3.22 -5.24 -13.64
N GLN A 48 2.21 -5.81 -12.96
CA GLN A 48 1.11 -5.03 -12.38
C GLN A 48 1.57 -4.06 -11.30
N ILE A 49 2.49 -4.46 -10.41
CA ILE A 49 3.05 -3.57 -9.38
C ILE A 49 3.80 -2.41 -10.02
N PHE A 50 4.71 -2.71 -10.95
CA PHE A 50 5.47 -1.67 -11.65
C PHE A 50 4.57 -0.75 -12.45
N SER A 51 3.59 -1.31 -13.18
CA SER A 51 2.62 -0.52 -13.93
C SER A 51 1.75 0.34 -13.01
N GLY A 52 1.39 -0.16 -11.82
CA GLY A 52 0.62 0.58 -10.83
C GLY A 52 1.40 1.74 -10.22
N VAL A 53 2.68 1.53 -9.85
CA VAL A 53 3.57 2.60 -9.36
C VAL A 53 3.82 3.63 -10.46
N LEU A 54 4.07 3.16 -11.69
CA LEU A 54 4.30 4.01 -12.84
C LEU A 54 3.06 4.84 -13.18
N LEU A 55 1.88 4.22 -13.26
CA LEU A 55 0.65 4.92 -13.59
C LEU A 55 0.24 5.87 -12.47
N GLY A 56 0.23 5.42 -11.21
CA GLY A 56 -0.29 6.18 -10.07
C GLY A 56 0.55 7.42 -9.73
N PRO A 57 1.46 7.33 -8.74
CA PRO A 57 2.20 8.50 -8.25
C PRO A 57 3.19 9.08 -9.28
N SER A 58 3.68 8.30 -10.25
CA SER A 58 4.67 8.79 -11.22
C SER A 58 4.04 9.52 -12.40
N ILE A 59 3.31 8.83 -13.28
CA ILE A 59 2.77 9.44 -14.50
C ILE A 59 1.56 10.32 -14.18
N PHE A 60 0.52 9.79 -13.53
CA PHE A 60 -0.65 10.60 -13.20
C PHE A 60 -0.33 11.66 -12.14
N GLY A 61 0.60 11.39 -11.22
CA GLY A 61 1.08 12.39 -10.27
C GLY A 61 1.84 13.57 -10.90
N LEU A 62 2.53 13.37 -12.04
CA LEU A 62 3.24 14.43 -12.77
C LEU A 62 2.35 15.19 -13.75
N ILE A 63 1.49 14.49 -14.49
CA ILE A 63 0.66 15.10 -15.54
C ILE A 63 -0.43 15.97 -14.92
N ASP A 64 -0.96 15.57 -13.76
CA ASP A 64 -2.08 16.28 -13.19
C ASP A 64 -2.14 16.13 -11.67
N ALA A 65 -1.18 16.78 -11.00
CA ALA A 65 -1.31 17.11 -9.58
C ALA A 65 -2.64 17.83 -9.30
N THR A 66 -3.24 18.50 -10.30
CA THR A 66 -4.53 19.21 -10.28
C THR A 66 -5.79 18.39 -10.60
N LEU A 67 -5.69 17.16 -11.11
CA LEU A 67 -6.84 16.23 -11.31
C LEU A 67 -7.22 15.55 -9.99
N PHE A 68 -6.24 15.44 -9.09
CA PHE A 68 -6.39 14.92 -7.73
C PHE A 68 -6.26 16.02 -6.64
N ASN A 69 -5.85 17.24 -6.97
CA ASN A 69 -5.92 18.43 -6.10
C ASN A 69 -7.20 19.21 -6.40
N PRO A 70 -8.03 19.59 -5.40
CA PRO A 70 -9.30 20.27 -5.65
C PRO A 70 -9.09 21.67 -6.28
N SER A 71 -9.36 21.75 -7.59
CA SER A 71 -9.80 22.90 -8.40
C SER A 71 -9.18 24.31 -8.21
N PRO A 72 -8.78 25.01 -9.30
CA PRO A 72 -8.29 26.40 -9.27
C PRO A 72 -9.37 27.49 -9.10
N HIS A 73 -10.63 27.13 -8.79
CA HIS A 73 -11.69 28.08 -8.41
C HIS A 73 -12.00 27.95 -6.91
N PHE A 74 -11.03 28.34 -6.09
CA PHE A 74 -11.15 28.35 -4.64
C PHE A 74 -11.73 29.69 -4.16
N ASP A 75 -13.00 29.66 -3.72
CA ASP A 75 -13.61 30.71 -2.90
C ASP A 75 -13.64 30.21 -1.43
N PRO A 76 -12.73 30.69 -0.56
CA PRO A 76 -12.57 30.20 0.81
C PRO A 76 -13.81 30.39 1.70
N SER A 77 -14.75 31.26 1.30
CA SER A 77 -15.95 31.56 2.09
C SER A 77 -17.03 30.48 2.01
N LYS A 78 -17.01 29.61 0.99
CA LYS A 78 -18.06 28.60 0.75
C LYS A 78 -17.70 27.19 1.21
N ALA A 79 -16.45 26.93 1.63
CA ALA A 79 -15.96 25.61 2.05
C ALA A 79 -16.23 25.30 3.54
N ALA A 80 -16.68 26.27 4.34
CA ALA A 80 -16.77 26.17 5.80
C ALA A 80 -17.86 25.22 6.34
N ASN A 81 -18.82 24.78 5.51
CA ASN A 81 -20.04 24.15 6.02
C ASN A 81 -20.09 22.61 5.91
N ALA A 82 -19.10 21.95 5.27
CA ALA A 82 -19.09 20.49 5.10
C ALA A 82 -18.18 19.76 6.10
N CYS A 83 -17.09 20.38 6.57
CA CYS A 83 -16.12 19.74 7.48
C CYS A 83 -16.52 19.84 8.97
N THR A 84 -17.69 20.42 9.31
CA THR A 84 -18.15 20.64 10.70
C THR A 84 -19.32 19.74 11.13
N ASN A 85 -19.87 18.88 10.26
CA ASN A 85 -21.00 18.02 10.62
C ASN A 85 -20.55 16.64 11.15
N PRO A 86 -20.72 16.34 12.45
CA PRO A 86 -20.30 15.07 13.05
C PRO A 86 -21.18 13.87 12.64
N GLN A 87 -22.35 14.08 12.02
CA GLN A 87 -23.30 13.01 11.64
C GLN A 87 -23.00 12.33 10.30
N ALA A 88 -22.02 12.81 9.51
CA ALA A 88 -21.67 12.21 8.21
C ALA A 88 -20.79 10.94 8.31
N ARG A 89 -20.55 10.42 9.52
CA ARG A 89 -19.76 9.19 9.80
C ARG A 89 -20.52 7.89 9.50
N GLU A 90 -21.35 7.85 8.47
CA GLU A 90 -21.86 6.58 7.97
C GLU A 90 -20.76 5.89 7.15
N LEU A 91 -20.53 4.61 7.43
CA LEU A 91 -19.49 3.76 6.83
C LEU A 91 -19.44 3.88 5.29
N PHE A 92 -20.60 4.08 4.65
CA PHE A 92 -20.74 4.27 3.21
C PHE A 92 -20.15 5.60 2.70
N ASN A 93 -20.29 6.71 3.45
CA ASN A 93 -19.65 7.99 3.14
C ASN A 93 -18.16 8.01 3.49
N ALA A 94 -17.70 7.15 4.41
CA ALA A 94 -16.27 6.93 4.61
C ALA A 94 -15.63 6.12 3.46
N LEU A 95 -16.40 5.20 2.85
CA LEU A 95 -15.99 4.33 1.74
C LEU A 95 -16.12 4.99 0.35
N PHE A 96 -17.02 5.96 0.18
CA PHE A 96 -17.31 6.60 -1.12
C PHE A 96 -17.51 8.13 -1.07
N GLY A 97 -17.36 8.77 0.09
CA GLY A 97 -17.66 10.19 0.31
C GLY A 97 -16.44 11.12 0.32
N THR A 98 -16.67 12.39 0.63
CA THR A 98 -15.67 13.47 0.62
C THR A 98 -14.73 13.44 1.84
N THR A 99 -13.41 13.41 1.64
CA THR A 99 -12.39 13.61 2.68
C THR A 99 -11.86 15.05 2.68
N CYS A 100 -11.60 15.64 3.84
CA CYS A 100 -11.05 17.01 3.94
C CYS A 100 -9.50 16.97 3.93
N TYR A 101 -8.84 17.61 2.95
CA TYR A 101 -7.37 17.82 2.92
C TYR A 101 -7.09 19.32 2.82
N HIS A 102 -6.31 19.88 3.76
CA HIS A 102 -6.04 21.34 3.86
C HIS A 102 -7.30 22.23 3.85
N GLY A 103 -8.38 21.82 4.52
CA GLY A 103 -9.62 22.61 4.59
C GLY A 103 -10.53 22.51 3.36
N ASN A 104 -10.14 21.73 2.34
CA ASN A 104 -10.94 21.49 1.14
C ASN A 104 -11.63 20.12 1.19
N ALA A 105 -12.92 20.08 0.88
CA ALA A 105 -13.66 18.83 0.69
C ALA A 105 -13.27 18.19 -0.65
N ILE A 106 -12.49 17.13 -0.62
CA ILE A 106 -12.11 16.32 -1.78
C ILE A 106 -13.07 15.14 -1.85
N VAL A 107 -13.82 14.98 -2.94
CA VAL A 107 -14.60 13.76 -3.18
C VAL A 107 -13.64 12.59 -3.27
N ASN A 108 -13.65 11.66 -2.31
CA ASN A 108 -12.71 10.55 -2.27
C ASN A 108 -13.11 9.46 -3.28
N ARG A 109 -12.93 9.78 -4.56
CA ARG A 109 -13.18 8.89 -5.70
C ARG A 109 -12.23 7.67 -5.71
N ALA A 110 -11.18 7.69 -4.89
CA ALA A 110 -10.21 6.60 -4.72
C ALA A 110 -10.56 5.62 -3.58
N ALA A 111 -11.45 5.99 -2.66
CA ALA A 111 -11.78 5.17 -1.49
C ALA A 111 -12.41 3.82 -1.88
N GLY A 112 -13.27 3.79 -2.90
CA GLY A 112 -13.89 2.55 -3.37
C GLY A 112 -12.87 1.50 -3.84
N ILE A 113 -11.88 1.91 -4.65
CA ILE A 113 -10.80 1.02 -5.09
C ILE A 113 -9.90 0.62 -3.93
N ALA A 114 -9.62 1.54 -3.00
CA ALA A 114 -8.82 1.23 -1.82
C ALA A 114 -9.49 0.16 -0.94
N SER A 115 -10.80 0.22 -0.74
CA SER A 115 -11.53 -0.79 0.05
C SER A 115 -11.56 -2.15 -0.64
N VAL A 116 -11.80 -2.17 -1.94
CA VAL A 116 -11.73 -3.41 -2.74
C VAL A 116 -10.31 -3.99 -2.70
N ALA A 117 -9.28 -3.14 -2.79
CA ALA A 117 -7.88 -3.56 -2.68
C ALA A 117 -7.56 -4.15 -1.31
N THR A 118 -8.02 -3.54 -0.21
CA THR A 118 -7.84 -4.09 1.15
C THR A 118 -8.49 -5.47 1.29
N ILE A 119 -9.74 -5.62 0.84
CA ILE A 119 -10.43 -6.92 0.85
C ILE A 119 -9.68 -7.93 -0.02
N ALA A 120 -9.23 -7.54 -1.20
CA ALA A 120 -8.48 -8.39 -2.11
C ALA A 120 -7.15 -8.87 -1.50
N VAL A 121 -6.40 -8.00 -0.81
CA VAL A 121 -5.15 -8.37 -0.13
C VAL A 121 -5.42 -9.33 1.03
N CYS A 122 -6.47 -9.12 1.82
CA CYS A 122 -6.87 -10.05 2.88
C CYS A 122 -7.23 -11.43 2.32
N LEU A 123 -8.08 -11.49 1.29
CA LEU A 123 -8.45 -12.74 0.62
C LEU A 123 -7.24 -13.42 -0.03
N PHE A 124 -6.35 -12.65 -0.63
CA PHE A 124 -5.12 -13.16 -1.22
C PHE A 124 -4.23 -13.82 -0.15
N GLY A 125 -3.99 -13.15 0.97
CA GLY A 125 -3.21 -13.69 2.09
C GLY A 125 -3.83 -14.98 2.63
N PHE A 126 -5.17 -15.01 2.75
CA PHE A 126 -5.90 -16.20 3.15
C PHE A 126 -5.70 -17.36 2.16
N ILE A 127 -5.90 -17.13 0.87
CA ILE A 127 -5.71 -18.16 -0.18
C ILE A 127 -4.27 -18.66 -0.19
N ALA A 128 -3.27 -17.77 -0.12
CA ALA A 128 -1.86 -18.14 -0.03
C ALA A 128 -1.57 -19.01 1.20
N GLY A 129 -2.17 -18.69 2.35
CA GLY A 129 -2.06 -19.50 3.57
C GLY A 129 -2.71 -20.87 3.46
N THR A 130 -3.85 -20.99 2.78
CA THR A 130 -4.52 -22.29 2.58
C THR A 130 -3.76 -23.25 1.66
N ASP A 131 -3.00 -22.70 0.71
CA ASP A 131 -2.25 -23.46 -0.30
C ASP A 131 -0.86 -23.90 0.20
N ALA A 132 -0.48 -23.44 1.40
CA ALA A 132 0.79 -23.76 2.04
C ALA A 132 0.77 -25.18 2.67
N ASP A 133 1.84 -25.95 2.47
CA ASP A 133 1.97 -27.30 3.02
C ASP A 133 2.22 -27.26 4.54
N LYS A 134 1.14 -27.46 5.30
CA LYS A 134 1.14 -27.40 6.76
C LYS A 134 2.04 -28.47 7.39
N GLU A 135 2.17 -29.65 6.79
CA GLU A 135 2.99 -30.72 7.34
C GLU A 135 4.48 -30.38 7.21
N LEU A 136 4.87 -29.84 6.06
CA LEU A 136 6.23 -29.40 5.79
C LEU A 136 6.64 -28.21 6.66
N ILE A 137 5.72 -27.27 6.89
CA ILE A 137 5.90 -26.15 7.82
C ILE A 137 6.08 -26.67 9.24
N ARG A 138 5.22 -27.60 9.70
CA ARG A 138 5.31 -28.18 11.05
C ARG A 138 6.66 -28.86 11.28
N LYS A 139 7.16 -29.62 10.29
CA LYS A 139 8.48 -30.29 10.36
C LYS A 139 9.65 -29.29 10.37
N SER A 140 9.47 -28.09 9.80
CA SER A 140 10.51 -27.06 9.69
C SER A 140 10.28 -25.86 10.63
N GLY A 141 9.41 -25.98 11.64
CA GLY A 141 8.93 -24.85 12.44
C GLY A 141 10.03 -24.03 13.11
N LYS A 142 11.07 -24.68 13.65
CA LYS A 142 12.24 -23.98 14.24
C LYS A 142 12.98 -23.13 13.21
N THR A 143 13.16 -23.65 11.99
CA THR A 143 13.79 -22.94 10.88
C THR A 143 12.93 -21.76 10.43
N VAL A 144 11.63 -21.97 10.28
CA VAL A 144 10.65 -20.93 9.93
C VAL A 144 10.69 -19.77 10.93
N LEU A 145 10.63 -20.08 12.23
CA LEU A 145 10.66 -19.08 13.30
C LEU A 145 12.01 -18.35 13.36
N SER A 146 13.11 -19.08 13.25
CA SER A 146 14.46 -18.49 13.28
C SER A 146 14.68 -17.55 12.09
N ILE A 147 14.32 -17.96 10.88
CA ILE A 147 14.47 -17.13 9.67
C ILE A 147 13.57 -15.89 9.76
N GLY A 148 12.29 -16.07 10.10
CA GLY A 148 11.33 -14.96 10.15
C GLY A 148 11.71 -13.93 11.21
N PHE A 149 12.00 -14.37 12.43
CA PHE A 149 12.29 -13.46 13.55
C PHE A 149 13.65 -12.80 13.44
N ASN A 150 14.72 -13.60 13.23
CA ASN A 150 16.07 -13.04 13.15
C ASN A 150 16.25 -12.23 11.87
N GLY A 151 15.69 -12.66 10.74
CA GLY A 151 15.74 -11.90 9.49
C GLY A 151 15.06 -10.54 9.61
N MET A 152 13.85 -10.52 10.18
CA MET A 152 13.11 -9.27 10.41
C MET A 152 13.83 -8.35 11.39
N LEU A 153 14.26 -8.84 12.56
CA LEU A 153 14.98 -8.00 13.54
C LEU A 153 16.30 -7.47 13.00
N PHE A 154 17.06 -8.32 12.30
CA PHE A 154 18.34 -7.92 11.74
C PHE A 154 18.16 -6.87 10.63
N GLY A 155 17.23 -7.11 9.70
CA GLY A 155 16.91 -6.16 8.64
C GLY A 155 16.37 -4.84 9.19
N TRP A 156 15.46 -4.91 10.16
CA TRP A 156 14.90 -3.73 10.81
C TRP A 156 15.96 -2.94 11.58
N GLY A 157 16.80 -3.61 12.36
CA GLY A 157 17.88 -2.96 13.11
C GLY A 157 18.87 -2.25 12.19
N LEU A 158 19.32 -2.92 11.12
CA LEU A 158 20.23 -2.34 10.14
C LEU A 158 19.60 -1.14 9.42
N ALA A 159 18.33 -1.28 9.00
CA ALA A 159 17.62 -0.21 8.33
C ALA A 159 17.29 0.96 9.27
N ALA A 160 17.08 0.71 10.56
CA ALA A 160 16.92 1.77 11.55
C ALA A 160 18.23 2.54 11.79
N VAL A 161 19.37 1.85 11.82
CA VAL A 161 20.69 2.52 11.85
C VAL A 161 20.88 3.38 10.60
N ALA A 162 20.55 2.86 9.42
CA ALA A 162 20.56 3.67 8.19
C ALA A 162 19.59 4.86 8.29
N GLY A 163 18.39 4.65 8.84
CA GLY A 163 17.39 5.69 9.08
C GLY A 163 17.87 6.78 10.04
N TYR A 164 18.73 6.46 11.01
CA TYR A 164 19.38 7.44 11.88
C TYR A 164 20.36 8.32 11.11
N PHE A 165 21.15 7.73 10.21
CA PHE A 165 22.01 8.51 9.32
C PHE A 165 21.18 9.35 8.34
N VAL A 166 20.13 8.80 7.74
CA VAL A 166 19.21 9.58 6.89
C VAL A 166 18.61 10.74 7.68
N TYR A 167 18.19 10.50 8.92
CA TYR A 167 17.69 11.55 9.81
C TYR A 167 18.74 12.64 9.91
N GLN A 168 19.98 12.35 10.29
CA GLN A 168 21.02 13.37 10.47
C GLN A 168 21.38 14.12 9.17
N TRP A 169 21.56 13.41 8.06
CA TRP A 169 22.17 13.94 6.84
C TRP A 169 21.15 14.55 5.87
N LEU A 170 19.88 14.12 5.90
CA LEU A 170 18.81 14.65 5.05
C LEU A 170 17.71 15.33 5.90
N PRO A 171 17.91 16.59 6.32
CA PRO A 171 16.90 17.33 7.09
C PRO A 171 15.59 17.56 6.32
N VAL A 172 15.62 17.55 4.98
CA VAL A 172 14.42 17.68 4.11
C VAL A 172 13.50 16.45 4.21
N ALA A 173 14.05 15.27 4.56
CA ALA A 173 13.26 14.05 4.71
C ALA A 173 12.51 13.98 6.06
N ARG A 174 12.78 14.92 6.99
CA ARG A 174 12.16 14.96 8.32
C ARG A 174 10.78 15.62 8.23
N GLY A 175 9.75 14.95 8.73
CA GLY A 175 8.46 15.60 8.98
C GLY A 175 8.55 16.59 10.15
N ALA A 176 7.65 17.57 10.20
CA ALA A 176 7.64 18.62 11.24
C ALA A 176 7.63 18.08 12.69
N ASN A 177 7.08 16.88 12.91
CA ASN A 177 6.98 16.22 14.21
C ASN A 177 7.87 14.95 14.32
N ALA A 178 8.88 14.80 13.44
CA ALA A 178 9.74 13.63 13.45
C ALA A 178 10.74 13.69 14.62
N SER A 179 10.58 12.80 15.61
CA SER A 179 11.52 12.68 16.72
C SER A 179 12.74 11.83 16.34
N LEU A 180 13.85 12.01 17.07
CA LEU A 180 15.10 11.27 16.89
C LEU A 180 14.93 9.75 17.00
N LEU A 181 13.92 9.29 17.73
CA LEU A 181 13.63 7.87 17.93
C LEU A 181 12.58 7.35 16.95
N ASN A 182 11.52 8.11 16.71
CA ASN A 182 10.38 7.64 15.91
C ASN A 182 10.76 7.53 14.44
N PHE A 183 11.54 8.47 13.92
CA PHE A 183 11.91 8.46 12.49
C PHE A 183 12.75 7.24 12.12
N PRO A 184 13.89 6.92 12.79
CA PRO A 184 14.71 5.78 12.40
C PRO A 184 13.98 4.44 12.56
N ILE A 185 13.20 4.27 13.64
CA ILE A 185 12.43 3.04 13.88
C ILE A 185 11.35 2.85 12.82
N ALA A 186 10.60 3.90 12.49
CA ALA A 186 9.58 3.87 11.44
C ALA A 186 10.18 3.64 10.05
N PHE A 187 11.29 4.33 9.75
CA PHE A 187 12.03 4.16 8.51
C PHE A 187 12.53 2.72 8.36
N GLY A 188 13.19 2.20 9.39
CA GLY A 188 13.70 0.85 9.40
C GLY A 188 12.58 -0.19 9.23
N LEU A 189 11.42 0.05 9.83
CA LEU A 189 10.26 -0.83 9.72
C LEU A 189 9.80 -0.91 8.27
N VAL A 190 9.58 0.24 7.61
CA VAL A 190 9.14 0.30 6.21
C VAL A 190 10.14 -0.38 5.26
N ILE A 191 11.44 -0.22 5.50
CA ILE A 191 12.48 -0.82 4.67
C ILE A 191 12.63 -2.34 4.89
N ALA A 192 12.40 -2.82 6.11
CA ALA A 192 12.55 -4.24 6.44
C ALA A 192 11.35 -5.11 6.02
N VAL A 193 10.18 -4.51 5.81
CA VAL A 193 8.96 -5.23 5.46
C VAL A 193 9.06 -5.89 4.10
N SER A 194 8.76 -7.19 4.06
CA SER A 194 8.63 -7.95 2.82
C SER A 194 7.17 -8.11 2.43
N ALA A 195 6.85 -7.88 1.14
CA ALA A 195 5.47 -7.96 0.66
C ALA A 195 5.05 -9.42 0.43
N LEU A 196 4.32 -9.99 1.41
CA LEU A 196 3.77 -11.35 1.33
C LEU A 196 3.05 -11.67 0.02
N PRO A 197 2.17 -10.79 -0.51
CA PRO A 197 1.43 -11.12 -1.72
C PRO A 197 2.33 -11.33 -2.93
N VAL A 198 3.40 -10.53 -3.02
CA VAL A 198 4.35 -10.56 -4.12
C VAL A 198 5.20 -11.83 -4.05
N LEU A 199 5.68 -12.19 -2.86
CA LEU A 199 6.41 -13.43 -2.65
C LEU A 199 5.58 -14.65 -3.05
N ALA A 200 4.34 -14.75 -2.57
CA ALA A 200 3.46 -15.86 -2.88
C ALA A 200 3.18 -15.97 -4.39
N LEU A 201 3.01 -14.83 -5.06
CA LEU A 201 2.83 -14.80 -6.50
C LEU A 201 4.06 -15.28 -7.26
N ILE A 202 5.27 -14.85 -6.86
CA ILE A 202 6.51 -15.29 -7.49
C ILE A 202 6.70 -16.81 -7.29
N LEU A 203 6.47 -17.32 -6.09
CA LEU A 203 6.57 -18.77 -5.81
C LEU A 203 5.58 -19.59 -6.62
N ARG A 204 4.35 -19.09 -6.81
CA ARG A 204 3.33 -19.71 -7.69
C ARG A 204 3.71 -19.65 -9.16
N GLY A 205 4.24 -18.51 -9.62
CA GLY A 205 4.73 -18.36 -11.00
C GLY A 205 5.91 -19.27 -11.33
N LEU A 206 6.70 -19.64 -10.32
CA LEU A 206 7.84 -20.55 -10.43
C LEU A 206 7.50 -22.03 -10.13
N ASP A 207 6.25 -22.34 -9.79
CA ASP A 207 5.78 -23.69 -9.41
C ASP A 207 6.59 -24.36 -8.27
N ILE A 208 7.05 -23.55 -7.30
CA ILE A 208 7.84 -24.02 -6.14
C ILE A 208 7.14 -23.86 -4.80
N THR A 209 5.90 -23.39 -4.77
CA THR A 209 5.10 -23.16 -3.55
C THR A 209 4.97 -24.42 -2.69
N ARG A 210 4.83 -25.60 -3.31
CA ARG A 210 4.69 -26.91 -2.62
C ARG A 210 6.01 -27.57 -2.25
N ARG A 211 7.16 -26.96 -2.61
CA ARG A 211 8.49 -27.45 -2.20
C ARG A 211 8.86 -26.89 -0.84
N ARG A 212 9.81 -27.54 -0.16
CA ARG A 212 10.32 -27.12 1.16
C ARG A 212 10.77 -25.67 1.18
N MET A 213 11.47 -25.22 0.13
CA MET A 213 11.91 -23.83 0.00
C MET A 213 10.73 -22.84 -0.04
N GLY A 214 9.70 -23.12 -0.85
CA GLY A 214 8.52 -22.26 -0.96
C GLY A 214 7.68 -22.23 0.31
N ALA A 215 7.42 -23.40 0.91
CA ALA A 215 6.64 -23.52 2.14
C ALA A 215 7.34 -22.83 3.33
N VAL A 216 8.65 -23.01 3.49
CA VAL A 216 9.43 -22.36 4.55
C VAL A 216 9.49 -20.85 4.32
N ALA A 217 9.72 -20.38 3.09
CA ALA A 217 9.78 -18.96 2.78
C ALA A 217 8.45 -18.24 3.05
N LEU A 218 7.33 -18.81 2.60
CA LEU A 218 5.99 -18.25 2.82
C LEU A 218 5.65 -18.21 4.31
N ALA A 219 5.96 -19.29 5.04
CA ALA A 219 5.73 -19.35 6.48
C ALA A 219 6.63 -18.37 7.26
N SER A 220 7.92 -18.23 6.92
CA SER A 220 8.82 -17.28 7.59
C SER A 220 8.40 -15.83 7.33
N ALA A 221 7.94 -15.54 6.12
CA ALA A 221 7.47 -14.22 5.77
C ALA A 221 6.18 -13.86 6.55
N SER A 222 5.31 -14.83 6.86
CA SER A 222 4.11 -14.58 7.68
C SER A 222 4.44 -14.14 9.12
N ILE A 223 5.57 -14.62 9.65
CA ILE A 223 6.09 -14.17 10.94
C ILE A 223 6.59 -12.74 10.85
N ALA A 224 7.33 -12.41 9.79
CA ALA A 224 7.80 -11.04 9.55
C ALA A 224 6.64 -10.05 9.37
N ASP A 225 5.55 -10.43 8.70
CA ASP A 225 4.34 -9.62 8.54
C ASP A 225 3.62 -9.39 9.88
N THR A 226 3.54 -10.43 10.73
CA THR A 226 3.01 -10.27 12.10
C THR A 226 3.84 -9.29 12.92
N MET A 227 5.17 -9.40 12.84
CA MET A 227 6.10 -8.48 13.50
C MET A 227 6.00 -7.05 12.96
N MET A 228 5.73 -6.88 11.67
CA MET A 228 5.46 -5.58 11.06
C MET A 228 4.25 -4.91 11.71
N TRP A 229 3.12 -5.61 11.84
CA TRP A 229 1.92 -5.04 12.46
C TRP A 229 2.15 -4.64 13.91
N LEU A 230 2.88 -5.47 14.68
CA LEU A 230 3.29 -5.14 16.03
C LEU A 230 4.22 -3.91 16.07
N GLY A 231 5.22 -3.87 15.19
CA GLY A 231 6.14 -2.74 15.07
C GLY A 231 5.44 -1.44 14.67
N LEU A 232 4.45 -1.51 13.77
CA LEU A 232 3.63 -0.36 13.38
C LEU A 232 2.83 0.17 14.56
N GLY A 233 2.26 -0.71 15.38
CA GLY A 233 1.59 -0.34 16.63
C GLY A 233 2.51 0.42 17.58
N VAL A 234 3.75 -0.05 17.75
CA VAL A 234 4.78 0.64 18.56
C VAL A 234 5.09 2.02 17.99
N VAL A 235 5.34 2.12 16.68
CA VAL A 235 5.65 3.40 16.01
C VAL A 235 4.51 4.40 16.19
N VAL A 236 3.27 3.97 16.01
CA VAL A 236 2.08 4.84 16.19
C VAL A 236 1.93 5.27 17.64
N ALA A 237 2.09 4.34 18.61
CA ALA A 237 2.00 4.66 20.03
C ALA A 237 3.07 5.69 20.46
N LEU A 238 4.31 5.54 19.96
CA LEU A 238 5.39 6.50 20.19
C LEU A 238 5.15 7.84 19.48
N ALA A 239 4.51 7.85 18.31
CA ALA A 239 4.17 9.06 17.58
C ALA A 239 3.06 9.88 18.28
N LEU A 240 2.12 9.22 18.93
CA LEU A 240 1.03 9.85 19.69
C LEU A 240 1.44 10.26 21.11
N GLY A 241 2.70 10.06 21.49
CA GLY A 241 3.22 10.43 22.82
C GLY A 241 2.53 9.71 23.98
N GLY A 242 2.01 8.49 23.76
CA GLY A 242 1.26 7.75 24.77
C GLY A 242 -0.19 8.20 25.00
N SER A 243 -0.66 9.19 24.23
CA SER A 243 -2.06 9.65 24.25
C SER A 243 -2.89 8.78 23.31
N LEU A 244 -3.35 7.61 23.77
CA LEU A 244 -4.30 6.82 23.01
C LEU A 244 -5.64 7.58 22.97
N PRO A 245 -6.18 7.95 21.80
CA PRO A 245 -7.56 8.41 21.71
C PRO A 245 -8.46 7.20 22.00
N VAL A 246 -8.91 7.11 23.25
CA VAL A 246 -9.98 6.19 23.68
C VAL A 246 -11.32 6.74 23.20
#